data_AF-A0A430F8J2-F1
#
_entry.id   AF-A0A430F8J2-F1
#
_cell.length_a   1.000
_cell.length_b   1.000
_cell.length_c   1.000
_cell.angle_alpha   90.00
_cell.angle_beta   90.00
_cell.angle_gamma   90.00
#
_symmetry.space_group_name_H-M   'P 1'
#
loop_
_entity.id
_entity.type
_entity.pdbx_description
1 polymer ?
#
loop_
_entity_poly.entity_id
_entity_poly.type
_entity_poly.pdbx_seq_one_letter_code
_entity_poly.pdbx_strand_id
1 'polypeptide(L)'
;MVRKLPVSYVTFMYEKSDFRNRSTNSFDSPRLRSRLTRDIATYLQNHLLYFQQFDKIKRYYDNGQKLVVCALDDAIHDVISTEAIEARLASQVDYRLAQVADFICTVELTARKYRTSHQTQTDIRFFGSEKEFRKNYYRIVSRLQMPEA
;
A
#
# COMPACT_ATOMS: atom_id res chain seq x y z
N MET A 1 -2.00 19.59 1.67
CA MET A 1 -0.91 19.19 0.74
C MET A 1 -1.33 18.06 -0.20
N VAL A 2 -1.88 16.94 0.30
CA VAL A 2 -2.20 15.76 -0.53
C VAL A 2 -3.32 15.96 -1.57
N ARG A 3 -4.29 16.87 -1.33
CA ARG A 3 -5.48 17.10 -2.20
C ARG A 3 -5.21 17.48 -3.67
N LYS A 4 -3.97 17.85 -4.03
CA LYS A 4 -3.60 18.32 -5.38
C LYS A 4 -2.42 17.54 -5.98
N LEU A 5 -1.99 16.46 -5.35
CA LEU A 5 -0.89 15.66 -5.87
C LEU A 5 -1.44 14.69 -6.92
N PRO A 6 -0.77 14.52 -8.08
CA PRO A 6 -1.15 13.57 -9.11
C PRO A 6 -0.74 12.15 -8.67
N VAL A 7 -1.31 11.70 -7.55
CA VAL A 7 -1.06 10.40 -6.95
C VAL A 7 -2.36 9.64 -6.89
N SER A 8 -2.27 8.36 -7.24
CA SER A 8 -3.33 7.39 -7.03
C SER A 8 -2.77 6.20 -6.27
N TYR A 9 -3.60 5.50 -5.51
CA TYR A 9 -3.15 4.35 -4.72
C TYR A 9 -4.15 3.19 -4.73
N VAL A 10 -3.61 2.01 -4.42
CA VAL A 10 -4.34 0.82 -4.03
C VAL A 10 -3.80 0.34 -2.68
N THR A 11 -4.65 -0.26 -1.85
CA THR A 11 -4.24 -0.78 -0.54
C THR A 11 -4.38 -2.28 -0.48
N PHE A 12 -3.30 -2.96 -0.09
CA PHE A 12 -3.30 -4.37 0.27
C PHE A 12 -3.24 -4.49 1.79
N MET A 13 -4.34 -4.93 2.40
CA MET A 13 -4.50 -5.01 3.86
C MET A 13 -4.52 -6.46 4.32
N TYR A 14 -3.71 -6.80 5.32
CA TYR A 14 -3.57 -8.16 5.82
C TYR A 14 -3.65 -8.18 7.34
N GLU A 15 -4.42 -9.11 7.90
CA GLU A 15 -4.42 -9.35 9.34
C GLU A 15 -3.31 -10.33 9.71
N LYS A 16 -2.43 -9.93 10.65
CA LYS A 16 -1.29 -10.78 11.06
C LYS A 16 -1.74 -12.16 11.59
N SER A 17 -2.93 -12.24 12.17
CA SER A 17 -3.54 -13.48 12.67
C SER A 17 -3.72 -14.52 11.57
N ASP A 18 -4.03 -14.11 10.34
CA ASP A 18 -4.29 -15.03 9.21
C ASP A 18 -3.05 -15.80 8.79
N PHE A 19 -1.87 -15.28 9.14
CA PHE A 19 -0.56 -15.83 8.83
C PHE A 19 0.14 -16.39 10.06
N ARG A 20 -0.60 -16.73 11.12
CA ARG A 20 -0.03 -17.50 12.25
C ARG A 20 -0.11 -18.98 11.97
N ASN A 21 1.02 -19.67 12.10
CA ASN A 21 1.04 -21.12 12.11
C ASN A 21 0.42 -21.63 13.42
N ARG A 22 -0.66 -22.42 13.32
CA ARG A 22 -1.41 -22.91 14.49
C ARG A 22 -0.63 -23.90 15.35
N SER A 23 0.34 -24.59 14.77
CA SER A 23 1.16 -25.60 15.46
C SER A 23 2.35 -24.96 16.18
N THR A 24 3.08 -24.08 15.51
CA THR A 24 4.30 -23.46 16.05
C THR A 24 4.07 -22.09 16.68
N ASN A 25 2.85 -21.55 16.56
CA ASN A 25 2.47 -20.20 16.97
C ASN A 25 3.31 -19.07 16.34
N SER A 26 4.09 -19.37 15.30
CA SER A 26 4.99 -18.44 14.63
C SER A 26 4.33 -17.74 13.44
N PHE A 27 4.90 -16.61 13.05
CA PHE A 27 4.46 -15.86 11.87
C PHE A 27 4.97 -16.52 10.59
N ASP A 28 4.04 -16.93 9.72
CA ASP A 28 4.28 -17.54 8.42
C ASP A 28 4.54 -16.45 7.37
N SER A 29 5.74 -15.89 7.45
CA SER A 29 6.28 -14.90 6.52
C SER A 29 6.23 -15.37 5.05
N PRO A 30 6.62 -16.62 4.71
CA PRO A 30 6.49 -17.13 3.34
C PRO A 30 5.06 -17.11 2.80
N ARG A 31 4.07 -17.53 3.59
CA ARG A 31 2.66 -17.52 3.15
C ARG A 31 2.14 -16.11 2.92
N LEU A 32 2.53 -15.14 3.76
CA LEU A 32 2.20 -13.73 3.51
C LEU A 32 2.84 -13.24 2.21
N ARG A 33 4.13 -13.54 1.99
CA ARG A 33 4.83 -13.14 0.77
C ARG A 33 4.10 -13.64 -0.48
N SER A 34 3.81 -14.94 -0.53
CA SER A 34 3.11 -15.54 -1.68
C SER A 34 1.72 -14.96 -1.91
N ARG A 35 0.98 -14.66 -0.82
CA ARG A 35 -0.33 -14.01 -0.95
C ARG A 35 -0.20 -12.59 -1.48
N LEU A 36 0.74 -11.82 -0.93
CA LEU A 36 1.01 -10.45 -1.33
C LEU A 36 1.44 -10.36 -2.80
N THR A 37 2.38 -11.21 -3.22
CA THR A 37 2.83 -11.29 -4.63
C THR A 37 1.64 -11.55 -5.56
N ARG A 38 0.81 -12.55 -5.27
CA ARG A 38 -0.36 -12.87 -6.10
C ARG A 38 -1.34 -11.70 -6.19
N ASP A 39 -1.65 -11.08 -5.06
CA ASP A 39 -2.66 -10.01 -5.02
C ASP A 39 -2.16 -8.76 -5.78
N ILE A 40 -0.85 -8.44 -5.69
CA ILE A 40 -0.24 -7.38 -6.50
C ILE A 40 -0.25 -7.76 -7.99
N ALA A 41 0.18 -8.96 -8.35
CA ALA A 41 0.24 -9.39 -9.76
C ALA A 41 -1.15 -9.37 -10.40
N THR A 42 -2.17 -9.86 -9.69
CA THR A 42 -3.57 -9.83 -10.13
C THR A 42 -4.03 -8.39 -10.37
N TYR A 43 -3.69 -7.48 -9.45
CA TYR A 43 -4.02 -6.06 -9.62
C TYR A 43 -3.33 -5.45 -10.85
N LEU A 44 -2.03 -5.68 -11.03
CA LEU A 44 -1.28 -5.20 -12.19
C LEU A 44 -1.86 -5.74 -13.51
N GLN A 45 -2.28 -7.02 -13.54
CA GLN A 45 -2.90 -7.64 -14.71
C GLN A 45 -4.25 -7.00 -15.05
N ASN A 46 -5.11 -6.78 -14.05
CA ASN A 46 -6.42 -6.15 -14.26
C ASN A 46 -6.30 -4.72 -14.78
N HIS A 47 -5.22 -4.02 -14.41
CA HIS A 47 -4.94 -2.65 -14.85
C HIS A 47 -3.81 -2.58 -15.89
N LEU A 48 -3.53 -3.68 -16.61
CA LEU A 48 -2.36 -3.77 -17.49
C LEU A 48 -2.36 -2.69 -18.57
N LEU A 49 -3.52 -2.39 -19.16
CA LEU A 49 -3.65 -1.35 -20.19
C LEU A 49 -3.24 0.03 -19.67
N TYR A 50 -3.54 0.37 -18.41
CA TYR A 50 -3.11 1.62 -17.81
C TYR A 50 -1.57 1.65 -17.66
N PHE A 51 -0.98 0.56 -17.14
CA PHE A 51 0.47 0.49 -16.94
C PHE A 51 1.26 0.49 -18.25
N GLN A 52 0.71 -0.08 -19.33
CA GLN A 52 1.33 -0.10 -20.67
C GLN A 52 1.33 1.26 -21.37
N GLN A 53 0.60 2.27 -20.86
CA GLN A 53 0.67 3.64 -21.38
C GLN A 53 1.99 4.34 -21.05
N PHE A 54 2.78 3.79 -20.14
CA PHE A 54 4.03 4.38 -19.69
C PHE A 54 5.23 3.64 -20.29
N ASP A 55 6.17 4.38 -20.87
CA ASP A 55 7.42 3.80 -21.38
C ASP A 55 8.29 3.22 -20.27
N LYS A 56 8.20 3.78 -19.06
CA LYS A 56 9.02 3.41 -17.90
C LYS A 56 8.22 3.47 -16.60
N ILE A 57 8.44 2.46 -15.77
CA ILE A 57 7.85 2.34 -14.43
C ILE A 57 8.99 2.40 -13.41
N LYS A 58 8.96 3.42 -12.55
CA LYS A 58 9.96 3.63 -11.50
C LYS A 58 9.44 3.09 -10.17
N ARG A 59 10.24 2.24 -9.53
CA ARG A 59 9.93 1.69 -8.20
C ARG A 59 10.66 2.48 -7.13
N TYR A 60 9.90 2.98 -6.15
CA TYR A 60 10.40 3.65 -4.96
C TYR A 60 9.98 2.86 -3.72
N TYR A 61 10.96 2.48 -2.89
CA TYR A 61 10.70 1.81 -1.61
C TYR A 61 11.86 2.08 -0.64
N ASP A 62 11.55 2.29 0.63
CA ASP A 62 12.50 2.71 1.68
C ASP A 62 13.31 1.56 2.29
N ASN A 63 13.15 0.34 1.78
CA ASN A 63 13.70 -0.91 2.29
C ASN A 63 13.20 -1.31 3.69
N GLY A 64 12.06 -0.78 4.16
CA GLY A 64 11.55 -1.02 5.52
C GLY A 64 11.33 -2.50 5.85
N GLN A 65 10.64 -3.23 4.98
CA GLN A 65 10.44 -4.68 5.10
C GLN A 65 10.91 -5.44 3.86
N LYS A 66 11.90 -6.32 4.03
CA LYS A 66 12.46 -7.14 2.94
C LYS A 66 11.41 -8.01 2.23
N LEU A 67 10.46 -8.56 2.98
CA LEU A 67 9.37 -9.37 2.43
C LEU A 67 8.56 -8.60 1.38
N VAL A 68 8.24 -7.33 1.66
CA VAL A 68 7.42 -6.50 0.78
C VAL A 68 8.17 -6.16 -0.50
N VAL A 69 9.47 -5.84 -0.40
CA VAL A 69 10.33 -5.63 -1.59
C VAL A 69 10.30 -6.85 -2.49
N CYS A 70 10.61 -8.02 -1.92
CA CYS A 70 10.65 -9.24 -2.72
C CYS A 70 9.27 -9.59 -3.31
N ALA A 71 8.17 -9.31 -2.60
CA ALA A 71 6.84 -9.58 -3.12
C ALA A 71 6.46 -8.64 -4.27
N LEU A 72 6.79 -7.34 -4.16
CA LEU A 72 6.61 -6.35 -5.21
C LEU A 72 7.44 -6.68 -6.44
N ASP A 73 8.71 -7.03 -6.24
CA ASP A 73 9.64 -7.31 -7.33
C ASP A 73 9.18 -8.51 -8.15
N ASP A 74 8.83 -9.61 -7.48
CA ASP A 74 8.29 -10.80 -8.14
C ASP A 74 7.01 -10.48 -8.92
N ALA A 75 6.06 -9.77 -8.28
CA ALA A 75 4.78 -9.46 -8.92
C ALA A 75 4.92 -8.53 -10.14
N ILE A 76 5.82 -7.55 -10.07
CA ILE A 76 6.08 -6.64 -11.20
C ILE A 76 6.78 -7.41 -12.32
N HIS A 77 7.80 -8.23 -12.02
CA HIS A 77 8.49 -9.04 -13.04
C HIS A 77 7.57 -10.05 -13.72
N ASP A 78 6.58 -10.59 -13.00
CA ASP A 78 5.62 -11.55 -13.56
C ASP A 78 4.65 -10.92 -14.58
N VAL A 79 4.41 -9.60 -14.49
CA VAL A 79 3.34 -8.91 -15.25
C VAL A 79 3.86 -7.87 -16.22
N ILE A 80 4.93 -7.18 -15.86
CA ILE A 80 5.49 -6.03 -16.57
C ILE A 80 6.88 -6.42 -17.10
N SER A 81 7.15 -6.05 -18.36
CA SER A 81 8.46 -6.31 -18.98
C SER A 81 9.60 -5.73 -18.14
N THR A 82 10.64 -6.53 -17.90
CA THR A 82 11.82 -6.15 -17.10
C THR A 82 12.55 -4.94 -17.68
N GLU A 83 12.50 -4.74 -18.99
CA GLU A 83 13.10 -3.60 -19.68
C GLU A 83 12.40 -2.26 -19.36
N ALA A 84 11.14 -2.31 -18.91
CA ALA A 84 10.36 -1.12 -18.55
C ALA A 84 10.58 -0.67 -17.10
N ILE A 85 11.29 -1.44 -16.27
CA ILE A 85 11.39 -1.20 -14.83
C ILE A 85 12.71 -0.51 -14.48
N GLU A 86 12.64 0.64 -13.82
CA GLU A 86 13.81 1.32 -13.25
C GLU A 86 13.73 1.38 -11.73
N ALA A 87 14.67 0.71 -11.05
CA ALA A 87 14.89 0.93 -9.63
C ALA A 87 15.63 2.26 -9.41
N ARG A 88 15.11 3.13 -8.55
CA ARG A 88 15.71 4.45 -8.26
C ARG A 88 16.05 4.58 -6.77
N LEU A 89 17.21 5.17 -6.49
CA LEU A 89 17.61 5.58 -5.14
C LEU A 89 16.91 6.90 -4.77
N ALA A 90 16.55 7.05 -3.50
CA ALA A 90 15.69 8.14 -3.03
C ALA A 90 16.37 9.52 -3.10
N SER A 91 15.70 10.44 -3.77
CA SER A 91 15.96 11.89 -3.91
C SER A 91 14.97 12.72 -3.08
N GLN A 92 15.12 14.03 -3.04
CA GLN A 92 14.24 14.92 -2.27
C GLN A 92 12.77 14.92 -2.76
N VAL A 93 12.53 14.61 -4.03
CA VAL A 93 11.16 14.40 -4.55
C VAL A 93 10.58 13.11 -3.99
N ASP A 94 11.41 12.09 -3.81
CA ASP A 94 11.01 10.78 -3.29
C ASP A 94 10.67 10.85 -1.81
N TYR A 95 11.30 11.77 -1.06
CA TYR A 95 10.88 12.09 0.31
C TYR A 95 9.42 12.55 0.38
N ARG A 96 8.95 13.35 -0.58
CA ARG A 96 7.54 13.78 -0.62
C ARG A 96 6.61 12.63 -0.99
N LEU A 97 7.01 11.77 -1.94
CA LEU A 97 6.22 10.60 -2.31
C LEU A 97 6.11 9.60 -1.15
N ALA A 98 7.22 9.38 -0.43
CA ALA A 98 7.25 8.53 0.78
C ALA A 98 6.34 9.09 1.88
N GLN A 99 6.40 10.40 2.18
CA GLN A 99 5.48 11.03 3.14
C GLN A 99 4.01 10.86 2.76
N VAL A 100 3.69 10.94 1.46
CA VAL A 100 2.33 10.74 0.97
C VAL A 100 1.91 9.28 1.13
N ALA A 101 2.79 8.33 0.80
CA ALA A 101 2.56 6.91 1.00
C ALA A 101 2.34 6.59 2.49
N ASP A 102 3.18 7.09 3.39
CA ASP A 102 3.05 6.92 4.84
C ASP A 102 1.73 7.48 5.36
N PHE A 103 1.34 8.67 4.88
CA PHE A 103 0.07 9.28 5.26
C PHE A 103 -1.12 8.45 4.80
N ILE A 104 -1.13 7.98 3.55
CA ILE A 104 -2.19 7.12 3.01
C ILE A 104 -2.28 5.81 3.79
N CYS A 105 -1.15 5.13 4.01
CA CYS A 105 -1.07 3.90 4.79
C CYS A 105 -1.61 4.09 6.21
N THR A 106 -1.25 5.20 6.86
CA THR A 106 -1.76 5.53 8.20
C THR A 106 -3.27 5.72 8.19
N VAL A 107 -3.80 6.49 7.24
CA VAL A 107 -5.25 6.74 7.14
C VAL A 107 -6.02 5.46 6.84
N GLU A 108 -5.56 4.61 5.91
CA GLU A 108 -6.24 3.34 5.60
C GLU A 108 -6.20 2.37 6.79
N LEU A 109 -5.06 2.26 7.47
CA LEU A 109 -4.95 1.44 8.67
C LEU A 109 -5.87 1.94 9.79
N THR A 110 -5.88 3.25 10.05
CA THR A 110 -6.77 3.85 11.06
C THR A 110 -8.23 3.70 10.66
N ALA A 111 -8.59 3.80 9.38
CA ALA A 111 -9.94 3.52 8.91
C ALA A 111 -10.35 2.08 9.19
N ARG A 112 -9.46 1.10 8.97
CA ARG A 112 -9.71 -0.30 9.33
C ARG A 112 -9.94 -0.45 10.83
N LYS A 113 -9.10 0.18 11.67
CA LYS A 113 -9.24 0.14 13.14
C LYS A 113 -10.58 0.70 13.61
N TYR A 114 -11.01 1.87 13.14
CA TYR A 114 -12.32 2.42 13.52
C TYR A 114 -13.47 1.49 13.10
N ARG A 115 -13.43 0.94 11.87
CA ARG A 115 -14.47 0.01 11.37
C ARG A 115 -14.57 -1.26 12.20
N THR A 116 -13.48 -1.75 12.76
CA THR A 116 -13.45 -2.95 13.60
C THR A 116 -13.49 -2.64 15.10
N SER A 117 -13.65 -1.37 15.51
CA SER A 117 -13.58 -0.93 16.90
C SER A 117 -12.24 -1.24 17.61
N HIS A 118 -11.14 -1.26 16.88
CA HIS A 118 -9.77 -1.48 17.35
C HIS A 118 -8.90 -0.20 17.36
N GLN A 119 -9.51 0.99 17.36
CA GLN A 119 -8.78 2.25 17.48
C GLN A 119 -8.05 2.36 18.82
N THR A 120 -6.82 2.88 18.79
CA THR A 120 -6.02 3.13 20.00
C THR A 120 -6.30 4.51 20.57
N GLN A 121 -5.89 4.76 21.82
CA GLN A 121 -5.95 6.10 22.41
C GLN A 121 -5.16 7.14 21.61
N THR A 122 -4.07 6.72 20.98
CA THR A 122 -3.29 7.58 20.07
C THR A 122 -4.08 7.92 18.82
N ASP A 123 -4.77 6.94 18.22
CA ASP A 123 -5.63 7.18 17.05
C ASP A 123 -6.72 8.21 17.40
N ILE A 124 -7.40 8.06 18.55
CA ILE A 124 -8.45 8.98 19.00
C ILE A 124 -7.89 10.38 19.28
N ARG A 125 -6.73 10.50 19.95
CA ARG A 125 -6.11 11.79 20.24
C ARG A 125 -5.72 12.55 18.98
N PHE A 126 -5.24 11.85 17.95
CA PHE A 126 -4.76 12.47 16.72
C PHE A 126 -5.89 12.73 15.70
N PHE A 127 -6.77 11.75 15.49
CA PHE A 127 -7.80 11.78 14.45
C PHE A 127 -9.20 12.15 14.96
N GLY A 128 -9.41 12.16 16.27
CA GLY A 128 -10.69 12.47 16.90
C GLY A 128 -11.65 11.28 16.90
N SER A 129 -12.94 11.58 16.90
CA SER A 129 -13.99 10.58 16.71
C SER A 129 -13.96 9.99 15.30
N GLU A 130 -14.56 8.80 15.11
CA GLU A 130 -14.67 8.19 13.77
C GLU A 130 -15.32 9.14 12.75
N LYS A 131 -16.33 9.90 13.17
CA LYS A 131 -17.03 10.87 12.32
C LYS A 131 -16.10 11.99 11.86
N GLU A 132 -15.29 12.53 12.75
CA GLU A 132 -14.28 13.57 12.44
C GLU A 132 -13.18 13.00 11.54
N PHE A 133 -12.66 11.82 11.88
CA PHE A 133 -11.68 11.10 11.07
C PHE A 133 -12.16 10.93 9.63
N ARG A 134 -13.39 10.41 9.44
CA ARG A 134 -13.96 10.17 8.11
C ARG A 134 -14.10 11.46 7.30
N LYS A 135 -14.62 12.53 7.93
CA LYS A 135 -14.87 13.83 7.28
C LYS A 135 -13.57 14.53 6.89
N ASN A 136 -12.57 14.51 7.77
CA ASN A 136 -11.40 15.36 7.66
C ASN A 136 -10.21 14.66 6.98
N TYR A 137 -10.08 13.35 7.14
CA TYR A 137 -8.92 12.58 6.65
C TYR A 137 -9.33 11.56 5.59
N TYR A 138 -10.20 10.60 5.93
CA TYR A 138 -10.53 9.49 5.02
C TYR A 138 -11.16 9.98 3.70
N ARG A 139 -12.04 10.98 3.75
CA ARG A 139 -12.63 11.60 2.55
C ARG A 139 -11.58 12.19 1.59
N ILE A 140 -10.45 12.66 2.12
CA ILE A 140 -9.37 13.19 1.28
C ILE A 140 -8.65 12.04 0.59
N VAL A 141 -8.28 11.02 1.37
CA VAL A 141 -7.51 9.86 0.90
C VAL A 141 -8.33 9.03 -0.08
N SER A 142 -9.59 8.68 0.23
CA SER A 142 -10.49 7.93 -0.66
C SER A 142 -10.66 8.50 -2.08
N ARG A 143 -10.45 9.80 -2.30
CA ARG A 143 -10.50 10.41 -3.64
C ARG A 143 -9.26 10.13 -4.51
N LEU A 144 -8.22 9.60 -3.91
CA LEU A 144 -6.96 9.23 -4.56
C LEU A 144 -6.92 7.72 -4.84
N GLN A 145 -7.97 6.97 -4.52
CA GLN A 145 -8.02 5.55 -4.86
C GLN A 145 -7.98 5.42 -6.38
N MET A 146 -7.20 4.45 -6.85
CA MET A 146 -7.24 4.06 -8.26
C MET A 146 -8.69 3.69 -8.64
N PRO A 147 -9.19 4.16 -9.79
CA PRO A 147 -10.50 3.75 -10.28
C PRO A 147 -10.52 2.24 -10.49
N GLU A 148 -11.68 1.61 -10.33
CA GLU A 148 -11.87 0.20 -10.65
C GLU A 148 -11.59 -0.04 -12.15
N ALA A 149 -11.03 -1.21 -12.47
CA ALA A 149 -10.63 -1.62 -13.83
C ALA A 149 -11.84 -1.82 -14.75
#